data_AF-A0A523IM24-F1
#
_entry.id   AF-A0A523IM24-F1
#
_cell.length_a   1.000
_cell.length_b   1.000
_cell.length_c   1.000
_cell.angle_alpha   90.00
_cell.angle_beta   90.00
_cell.angle_gamma   90.00
#
_symmetry.space_group_name_H-M   'P 1'
#
loop_
_entity.id
_entity.type
_entity.pdbx_description
1 polymer ?
#
loop_
_entity_poly.entity_id
_entity_poly.type
_entity_poly.pdbx_seq_one_letter_code
_entity_poly.pdbx_strand_id
1 'polypeptide(L)'
;MLLLASVLLLTPGPAVLYIVTRSIDQGRLAGIVSTLGIAVGTLFHVAAAAFGISALLISSALLFNFAKYMGAAYLIYLGSASYW
;
A
#
# COMPACT_ATOMS: atom_id res chain seq x y z
N MET A 1 15.64 6.82 -17.73
CA MET A 1 15.44 6.35 -16.35
C MET A 1 15.32 7.49 -15.34
N LEU A 2 16.20 8.50 -15.35
CA LEU A 2 16.13 9.64 -14.41
C LEU A 2 14.79 10.42 -14.48
N LEU A 3 14.31 10.73 -15.68
CA LEU A 3 13.03 11.44 -15.86
C LEU A 3 11.82 10.69 -15.27
N LEU A 4 11.75 9.36 -15.48
CA LEU A 4 10.68 8.50 -14.96
C LEU A 4 10.74 8.37 -13.44
N ALA A 5 11.94 8.26 -12.87
CA ALA A 5 12.13 8.21 -11.42
C ALA A 5 11.66 9.50 -10.75
N SER A 6 11.97 10.67 -11.35
CA SER A 6 11.51 11.97 -10.84
C SER A 6 9.98 12.11 -10.85
N VAL A 7 9.30 11.62 -11.89
CA VAL A 7 7.83 11.63 -11.96
C VAL A 7 7.21 10.75 -10.87
N LEU A 8 7.81 9.58 -10.59
CA LEU A 8 7.33 8.67 -9.54
C LEU A 8 7.56 9.24 -8.14
N LEU A 9 8.68 9.93 -7.93
CA LEU A 9 8.99 10.67 -6.70
C LEU A 9 8.03 11.84 -6.45
N LEU A 10 7.56 12.49 -7.53
CA LEU A 10 6.59 13.59 -7.42
C LEU A 10 5.16 13.13 -7.19
N THR A 11 4.81 11.90 -7.56
CA THR A 11 3.43 11.41 -7.42
C THR A 11 3.24 10.94 -5.98
N PRO A 12 2.52 11.71 -5.12
CA PRO A 12 2.27 11.27 -3.77
C PRO A 12 1.50 9.94 -3.81
N GLY A 13 2.06 8.92 -3.17
CA GLY A 13 1.42 7.62 -3.10
C GLY A 13 0.11 7.65 -2.29
N PRO A 14 -0.70 6.57 -2.34
CA PRO A 14 -1.99 6.51 -1.63
C PRO A 14 -1.88 6.78 -0.13
N ALA A 15 -0.80 6.32 0.52
CA ALA A 15 -0.54 6.58 1.95
C ALA A 15 -0.33 8.07 2.25
N VAL A 16 0.41 8.78 1.40
CA VAL A 16 0.66 10.22 1.55
C VAL A 16 -0.63 11.00 1.31
N LEU A 17 -1.37 10.64 0.26
CA LEU A 17 -2.70 11.23 -0.02
C LEU A 17 -3.67 11.00 1.15
N TYR A 18 -3.70 9.81 1.73
CA TYR A 18 -4.52 9.51 2.91
C TYR A 18 -4.15 10.38 4.12
N ILE A 19 -2.87 10.50 4.44
CA ILE A 19 -2.41 11.35 5.56
C ILE A 19 -2.77 12.81 5.30
N VAL A 20 -2.52 13.32 4.10
CA VAL A 20 -2.81 14.72 3.74
C VAL A 20 -4.31 15.01 3.80
N THR A 21 -5.14 14.16 3.20
CA THR A 21 -6.60 14.31 3.22
C THR A 21 -7.13 14.28 4.65
N ARG A 22 -6.67 13.35 5.50
CA ARG A 22 -7.06 13.33 6.92
C ARG A 22 -6.53 14.49 7.73
N SER A 23 -5.34 14.99 7.42
CA SER A 23 -4.76 16.16 8.09
C SER A 23 -5.54 17.43 7.78
N ILE A 24 -6.02 17.56 6.53
CA ILE A 24 -6.82 18.71 6.09
C ILE A 24 -8.24 18.63 6.66
N ASP A 25 -8.88 17.46 6.58
CA ASP A 25 -10.29 17.25 6.95
C ASP A 25 -10.51 17.21 8.47
N GLN A 26 -9.59 16.58 9.21
CA GLN A 26 -9.73 16.31 10.65
C GLN A 26 -8.64 16.95 11.51
N GLY A 27 -7.79 17.79 10.90
CA GLY A 27 -6.74 18.54 11.58
C GLY A 27 -5.45 17.76 11.84
N ARG A 28 -4.46 18.45 12.43
CA ARG A 28 -3.08 17.96 12.58
C ARG A 28 -2.98 16.66 13.39
N LEU A 29 -3.84 16.48 14.39
CA LEU A 29 -3.79 15.30 15.25
C LEU A 29 -4.21 14.03 14.50
N ALA A 30 -5.23 14.11 13.63
CA ALA A 30 -5.65 13.01 12.77
C ALA A 30 -4.55 12.62 11.78
N GLY A 31 -3.80 13.59 11.27
CA GLY A 31 -2.61 13.35 10.45
C GLY A 31 -1.52 12.55 11.17
N ILE A 32 -1.20 12.93 12.41
CA ILE A 32 -0.19 12.24 13.23
C ILE A 32 -0.65 10.81 13.55
N VAL A 33 -1.90 10.61 13.95
CA VAL A 33 -2.45 9.27 14.23
C VAL A 33 -2.45 8.40 12.97
N SER A 34 -2.83 8.96 11.82
CA SER A 34 -2.79 8.25 10.53
C SER A 34 -1.37 7.84 10.15
N THR A 35 -0.40 8.74 10.36
CA THR A 35 1.02 8.47 10.08
C THR A 35 1.56 7.36 10.99
N LEU A 36 1.24 7.41 12.29
CA LEU A 36 1.63 6.36 13.24
C LEU A 36 0.99 5.02 12.89
N GLY A 37 -0.29 5.01 12.54
CA GLY A 37 -0.99 3.79 12.11
C GLY A 37 -0.34 3.15 10.88
N ILE A 38 -0.02 3.96 9.86
CA ILE A 38 0.69 3.49 8.66
C ILE A 38 2.09 2.98 9.00
N ALA A 39 2.84 3.69 9.84
CA ALA A 39 4.18 3.27 10.25
C ALA A 39 4.16 1.93 10.99
N VAL A 40 3.26 1.76 11.96
CA VAL A 40 3.08 0.51 12.71
C VAL A 40 2.67 -0.63 11.78
N GLY A 41 1.67 -0.41 10.91
CA GLY A 41 1.24 -1.42 9.93
C GLY A 41 2.37 -1.82 8.97
N THR A 42 3.19 -0.87 8.54
CA THR A 42 4.37 -1.14 7.71
C THR A 42 5.40 -1.96 8.47
N LEU A 43 5.61 -1.67 9.75
CA LEU A 43 6.53 -2.42 10.59
C LEU A 43 6.10 -3.89 10.73
N PHE A 44 4.81 -4.13 10.97
CA PHE A 44 4.24 -5.48 10.97
C PHE A 44 4.39 -6.18 9.63
N HIS A 45 4.16 -5.48 8.52
CA HIS A 45 4.36 -6.03 7.18
C HIS A 45 5.82 -6.44 6.93
N VAL A 46 6.77 -5.57 7.27
CA VAL A 46 8.21 -5.85 7.13
C VAL A 46 8.62 -7.01 8.05
N ALA A 47 8.13 -7.04 9.29
CA ALA A 47 8.36 -8.15 10.19
C ALA A 47 7.82 -9.47 9.62
N ALA A 48 6.58 -9.48 9.12
CA ALA A 48 5.99 -10.64 8.45
C ALA A 48 6.81 -11.10 7.22
N ALA A 49 7.30 -10.17 6.42
CA ALA A 49 8.19 -10.47 5.30
C ALA A 49 9.52 -11.07 5.77
N ALA A 50 10.12 -10.51 6.83
CA ALA A 50 11.38 -10.97 7.43
C ALA A 50 11.25 -12.35 8.10
N PHE A 51 10.12 -12.64 8.75
CA PHE A 51 9.79 -13.95 9.31
C PHE A 51 9.44 -14.99 8.24
N GLY A 52 9.45 -14.62 6.95
CA GLY A 52 9.43 -15.58 5.85
C GLY A 52 8.05 -15.86 5.26
N ILE A 53 7.03 -15.01 5.48
CA ILE A 53 5.78 -15.12 4.70
C ILE A 53 6.09 -15.07 3.20
N SER A 54 7.05 -14.25 2.78
CA SER A 54 7.53 -14.20 1.40
C SER A 54 8.15 -15.53 0.93
N ALA A 55 8.79 -16.30 1.82
CA ALA A 55 9.35 -17.61 1.49
C ALA A 55 8.26 -18.66 1.25
N LEU A 56 7.12 -18.58 1.95
CA LEU A 56 5.96 -19.45 1.72
C LEU A 56 5.34 -19.21 0.34
N LEU A 57 5.26 -17.95 -0.10
CA LEU A 57 4.81 -17.63 -1.46
C LEU A 57 5.77 -18.16 -2.53
N ILE A 58 7.08 -18.10 -2.30
CA ILE A 58 8.08 -18.62 -3.25
C ILE A 58 8.05 -20.15 -3.32
N SER A 59 7.81 -20.82 -2.19
CA SER A 59 7.77 -22.29 -2.12
C SER A 59 6.55 -22.90 -2.81
N SER A 60 5.44 -22.16 -2.97
CA SER A 60 4.18 -22.70 -3.49
C SER A 60 3.62 -21.86 -4.62
N ALA A 61 3.65 -22.42 -5.83
CA ALA A 61 3.06 -21.82 -7.02
C ALA A 61 1.55 -21.56 -6.86
N LEU A 62 0.85 -22.36 -6.07
CA LEU A 62 -0.58 -22.19 -5.81
C LEU A 62 -0.83 -20.93 -4.96
N LEU A 63 -0.11 -20.74 -3.86
CA LEU A 63 -0.23 -19.54 -3.02
C LEU A 63 0.13 -18.27 -3.79
N PHE A 64 1.20 -18.33 -4.59
CA PHE A 64 1.61 -17.20 -5.42
C PHE A 64 0.55 -16.83 -6.46
N ASN A 65 0.01 -17.80 -7.20
CA ASN A 65 -1.04 -17.55 -8.17
C ASN A 65 -2.33 -17.04 -7.50
N PHE A 66 -2.71 -17.60 -6.36
CA PHE A 66 -3.87 -17.13 -5.61
C PHE A 66 -3.71 -15.66 -5.19
N ALA A 67 -2.57 -15.30 -4.59
CA ALA A 67 -2.29 -13.92 -4.20
C ALA A 67 -2.30 -12.97 -5.42
N LYS A 68 -1.74 -13.41 -6.55
CA LYS A 68 -1.73 -12.66 -7.82
C LYS A 68 -3.14 -12.40 -8.34
N TYR A 69 -3.99 -13.43 -8.41
CA TYR A 69 -5.36 -13.29 -8.91
C TYR A 69 -6.24 -12.49 -7.96
N MET A 70 -6.07 -12.65 -6.64
CA MET A 70 -6.76 -11.78 -5.67
C MET A 70 -6.36 -10.32 -5.84
N GLY A 71 -5.06 -10.03 -6.00
CA GLY A 71 -4.58 -8.66 -6.23
C GLY A 71 -5.15 -8.07 -7.51
N ALA A 72 -5.17 -8.84 -8.61
CA ALA A 72 -5.78 -8.41 -9.86
C ALA A 72 -7.29 -8.13 -9.71
N ALA A 73 -8.03 -9.00 -9.03
CA ALA A 73 -9.45 -8.79 -8.75
C ALA A 73 -9.70 -7.53 -7.91
N TYR A 74 -8.87 -7.30 -6.88
CA TYR A 74 -8.94 -6.10 -6.04
C TYR A 74 -8.69 -4.82 -6.84
N LEU A 75 -7.72 -4.83 -7.76
CA LEU A 75 -7.45 -3.68 -8.63
C LEU A 75 -8.57 -3.42 -9.64
N ILE A 76 -9.19 -4.46 -10.20
CA ILE A 76 -10.37 -4.32 -11.07
C ILE A 76 -11.52 -3.69 -10.28
N TYR A 77 -11.76 -4.18 -9.06
CA TYR A 77 -12.77 -3.63 -8.16
C TYR A 77 -12.52 -2.13 -7.87
N LEU A 78 -11.32 -1.78 -7.40
CA LEU A 78 -10.96 -0.38 -7.14
C LEU A 78 -11.06 0.50 -8.39
N GLY A 79 -10.63 0.00 -9.55
CA GLY A 79 -10.75 0.70 -10.82
C GLY A 79 -12.21 0.98 -11.16
N SER A 80 -13.09 -0.02 -11.08
CA SER A 80 -14.52 0.17 -11.34
C SER A 80 -15.20 1.10 -10.34
N ALA A 81 -14.82 1.04 -9.06
CA ALA A 81 -15.34 1.93 -8.02
C ALA A 81 -14.87 3.38 -8.18
N SER A 82 -13.69 3.63 -8.75
CA SER A 82 -13.17 4.99 -8.97
C SER A 82 -13.84 5.73 -10.13
N TYR A 83 -14.60 5.05 -10.99
CA TYR A 83 -15.30 5.63 -12.14
C TYR A 83 -16.75 6.07 -11.84
N TRP A 84 -17.23 5.93 -10.60
CA TRP A 84 -18.54 6.35 -10.10
C TRP A 84 -18.39 7.40 -8.99
#